data_AF-A0A7V6NMN7-F1
#
_entry.id   AF-A0A7V6NMN7-F1
#
_cell.length_a   1.000
_cell.length_b   1.000
_cell.length_c   1.000
_cell.angle_alpha   90.00
_cell.angle_beta   90.00
_cell.angle_gamma   90.00
#
_symmetry.space_group_name_H-M   'P 1'
#
loop_
_entity.id
_entity.type
_entity.pdbx_description
1 polymer ?
#
loop_
_entity_poly.entity_id
_entity_poly.type
_entity_poly.pdbx_seq_one_letter_code
_entity_poly.pdbx_strand_id
1 'polypeptide(L)'
;MKKANYKYDCNTYSASDIFTVWKSDSNGEFEPIVVLKNKRDTSGIEEKVMSLYLRGMSARGINNQIKDIYGIELSAEMVSKITDSLMPQIKEWQNRPLEPIYPFVFMDVIHYRVREDSQIKNKTAYMVLGVLNDLKNR
;
A
#
# COMPACT_ATOMS: atom_id res chain seq x y z
N MET A 1 -30.40 28.03 19.89
CA MET A 1 -29.55 27.21 19.00
C MET A 1 -30.37 26.05 18.47
N LYS A 2 -30.86 26.13 17.21
CA LYS A 2 -31.69 25.09 16.58
C LYS A 2 -30.78 24.02 15.95
N LYS A 3 -30.89 22.77 16.40
CA LYS A 3 -30.28 21.61 15.73
C LYS A 3 -31.07 21.33 14.45
N ALA A 4 -30.41 21.41 13.29
CA ALA A 4 -30.99 20.98 12.02
C ALA A 4 -30.81 19.47 11.88
N ASN A 5 -31.92 18.72 11.99
CA ASN A 5 -32.00 17.31 11.66
C ASN A 5 -32.17 17.20 10.15
N TYR A 6 -31.11 16.82 9.42
CA TYR A 6 -31.23 16.50 8.01
C TYR A 6 -31.61 15.03 7.87
N LYS A 7 -32.83 14.80 7.37
CA LYS A 7 -33.39 13.50 7.06
C LYS A 7 -32.96 13.15 5.63
N TYR A 8 -32.13 12.13 5.47
CA TYR A 8 -31.75 11.63 4.15
C TYR A 8 -32.78 10.59 3.71
N ASP A 9 -33.67 10.95 2.79
CA ASP A 9 -34.53 9.99 2.11
C ASP A 9 -33.78 9.43 0.88
N CYS A 10 -33.38 8.16 0.95
CA CYS A 10 -32.70 7.47 -0.14
C CYS A 10 -33.69 6.58 -0.90
N ASN A 11 -34.17 7.05 -2.06
CA ASN A 11 -34.90 6.20 -3.00
C ASN A 11 -33.91 5.36 -3.82
N THR A 12 -33.90 4.05 -3.59
CA THR A 12 -33.10 3.06 -4.33
C THR A 12 -33.78 2.67 -5.63
N TYR A 13 -33.14 2.95 -6.76
CA TYR A 13 -33.46 2.32 -8.04
C TYR A 13 -32.37 1.30 -8.39
N SER A 14 -32.81 0.07 -8.67
CA SER A 14 -31.99 -1.09 -8.97
C SER A 14 -31.28 -0.95 -10.33
N ALA A 15 -29.99 -0.62 -10.30
CA ALA A 15 -29.00 -1.04 -11.27
C ALA A 15 -27.60 -0.89 -10.64
N SER A 16 -27.02 -2.02 -10.20
CA SER A 16 -25.62 -2.23 -9.82
C SER A 16 -24.82 -1.01 -9.29
N ASP A 17 -24.86 -0.85 -7.97
CA ASP A 17 -23.73 -0.44 -7.11
C ASP A 17 -23.10 0.95 -7.22
N ILE A 18 -23.89 2.00 -7.50
CA ILE A 18 -23.43 3.39 -7.39
C ILE A 18 -24.40 4.22 -6.54
N PHE A 19 -23.88 4.98 -5.57
CA PHE A 19 -24.67 5.90 -4.74
C PHE A 19 -24.28 7.34 -5.09
N THR A 20 -25.19 8.10 -5.69
CA THR A 20 -24.95 9.51 -6.02
C THR A 20 -25.47 10.37 -4.87
N VAL A 21 -24.59 11.18 -4.27
CA VAL A 21 -24.97 12.16 -3.25
C VAL A 21 -25.09 13.53 -3.92
N TRP A 22 -26.23 14.17 -3.74
CA TRP A 22 -26.52 15.50 -4.28
C TRP A 22 -26.06 16.56 -3.27
N LYS A 23 -25.05 17.36 -3.63
CA LYS A 23 -24.66 18.55 -2.85
C LYS A 23 -25.26 19.77 -3.54
N SER A 24 -26.12 20.50 -2.82
CA SER A 24 -26.66 21.78 -3.28
C SER A 24 -25.66 22.88 -2.94
N ASP A 25 -25.15 23.60 -3.94
CA ASP A 25 -24.48 24.87 -3.70
C ASP A 25 -25.47 26.04 -3.87
N SER A 26 -25.20 27.16 -3.21
CA SER A 26 -26.13 28.29 -3.08
C SER A 26 -26.44 29.02 -4.40
N ASN A 27 -25.82 28.60 -5.50
CA ASN A 27 -26.00 29.12 -6.87
C ASN A 27 -26.73 28.16 -7.83
N GLY A 28 -27.27 27.03 -7.36
CA GLY A 28 -28.17 26.20 -8.17
C GLY A 28 -27.51 25.37 -9.28
N GLU A 29 -26.18 25.31 -9.33
CA GLU A 29 -25.46 24.35 -10.17
C GLU A 29 -25.31 23.01 -9.44
N PHE A 30 -25.74 21.93 -10.09
CA PHE A 30 -25.75 20.58 -9.53
C PHE A 30 -24.65 19.74 -10.18
N GLU A 31 -23.60 19.42 -9.42
CA GLU A 31 -22.60 18.45 -9.84
C GLU A 31 -22.86 17.09 -9.14
N PRO A 32 -23.07 15.99 -9.90
CA PRO A 32 -23.24 14.67 -9.32
C PRO A 32 -21.89 14.11 -8.86
N ILE A 33 -21.69 13.99 -7.55
CA ILE A 33 -20.54 13.26 -6.99
C ILE A 33 -20.90 11.77 -6.99
N VAL A 34 -20.24 11.01 -7.87
CA VAL A 34 -20.36 9.56 -7.97
C VAL A 34 -19.59 8.93 -6.81
N VAL A 35 -20.29 8.46 -5.77
CA VAL A 35 -19.69 7.73 -4.65
C VAL A 35 -19.93 6.24 -4.85
N LEU A 36 -18.86 5.48 -5.03
CA LEU A 36 -18.92 4.03 -5.14
C LEU A 36 -19.28 3.42 -3.79
N LYS A 37 -20.36 2.64 -3.74
CA LYS A 37 -20.80 1.94 -2.53
C LYS A 37 -19.72 0.90 -2.16
N ASN A 38 -19.36 0.80 -0.88
CA ASN A 38 -18.23 0.02 -0.36
C ASN A 38 -16.80 0.51 -0.65
N LYS A 39 -16.59 1.70 -1.27
CA LYS A 39 -15.29 2.35 -1.18
C LYS A 39 -15.10 2.93 0.22
N ARG A 40 -14.47 2.17 1.10
CA ARG A 40 -13.72 2.77 2.23
C ARG A 40 -12.53 3.45 1.56
N ASP A 41 -12.44 4.76 1.66
CA ASP A 41 -11.32 5.52 1.12
C ASP A 41 -10.05 5.16 1.94
N THR A 42 -9.42 4.03 1.60
CA THR A 42 -8.26 3.45 2.30
C THR A 42 -6.95 3.75 1.61
N SER A 43 -6.96 4.48 0.49
CA SER A 43 -5.76 4.71 -0.34
C SER A 43 -4.62 5.35 0.46
N GLY A 44 -4.92 6.26 1.40
CA GLY A 44 -3.91 6.85 2.28
C GLY A 44 -3.41 5.91 3.39
N ILE A 45 -4.23 4.94 3.83
CA ILE A 45 -3.85 3.97 4.87
C ILE A 45 -2.92 2.92 4.26
N GLU A 46 -3.21 2.45 3.05
CA GLU A 46 -2.41 1.45 2.33
C GLU A 46 -0.98 1.95 2.08
N GLU A 47 -0.82 3.18 1.61
CA GLU A 47 0.49 3.81 1.43
C GLU A 47 1.24 3.94 2.75
N LYS A 48 0.53 4.26 3.85
CA LYS A 48 1.14 4.34 5.17
C LYS A 48 1.58 2.96 5.68
N VAL A 49 0.74 1.94 5.56
CA VAL A 49 1.09 0.54 5.86
C VAL A 49 2.34 0.15 5.08
N MET A 50 2.40 0.51 3.80
CA MET A 50 3.53 0.23 2.93
C MET A 50 4.82 0.87 3.45
N SER A 51 4.78 2.16 3.77
CA SER A 51 5.93 2.88 4.30
C SER A 51 6.44 2.29 5.63
N LEU A 52 5.53 1.81 6.49
CA LEU A 52 5.87 1.19 7.77
C LEU A 52 6.47 -0.21 7.58
N TYR A 53 5.97 -0.96 6.60
CA TYR A 53 6.52 -2.25 6.22
C TYR A 53 7.93 -2.11 5.62
N LEU A 54 8.13 -1.15 4.72
CA LEU A 54 9.45 -0.84 4.15
C LEU A 54 10.47 -0.42 5.21
N ARG A 55 10.01 0.18 6.31
CA ARG A 55 10.85 0.54 7.46
C ARG A 55 11.22 -0.66 8.35
N GLY A 56 10.72 -1.86 8.03
CA GLY A 56 11.01 -3.09 8.76
C GLY A 56 10.23 -3.25 10.06
N MET A 57 9.09 -2.57 10.21
CA MET A 57 8.23 -2.80 11.37
C MET A 57 7.55 -4.16 11.29
N SER A 58 7.46 -4.85 12.43
CA SER A 58 6.67 -6.09 12.51
C SER A 58 5.19 -5.81 12.24
N ALA A 59 4.44 -6.79 11.73
CA ALA A 59 3.00 -6.65 11.49
C ALA A 59 2.22 -6.20 12.74
N ARG A 60 2.65 -6.62 13.94
CA ARG A 60 2.08 -6.15 15.21
C ARG A 60 2.39 -4.68 15.48
N GLY A 61 3.63 -4.25 15.22
CA GLY A 61 4.04 -2.85 15.34
C GLY A 61 3.28 -1.94 14.38
N ILE A 62 3.06 -2.38 13.15
CA ILE A 62 2.26 -1.67 12.14
C ILE A 62 0.81 -1.48 12.64
N ASN A 63 0.21 -2.55 13.19
CA ASN A 63 -1.16 -2.47 13.72
C ASN A 63 -1.27 -1.46 14.87
N ASN A 64 -0.34 -1.50 15.83
CA ASN A 64 -0.31 -0.54 16.94
C ASN A 64 -0.16 0.90 16.43
N GLN A 65 0.77 1.14 15.51
CA GLN A 65 1.01 2.48 14.96
C GLN A 65 -0.21 3.05 14.24
N ILE A 66 -0.95 2.20 13.51
CA ILE A 66 -2.14 2.63 12.77
C ILE A 66 -3.32 2.84 13.70
N LYS A 67 -3.45 2.01 14.75
CA LYS A 67 -4.43 2.22 15.81
C LYS A 67 -4.20 3.56 16.52
N ASP A 68 -2.95 3.93 16.78
CA ASP A 68 -2.62 5.18 17.46
C ASP A 68 -2.89 6.42 16.59
N ILE A 69 -2.58 6.36 15.28
CA ILE A 69 -2.77 7.51 14.36
C ILE A 69 -4.22 7.64 13.90
N TYR A 70 -4.85 6.53 13.51
CA TYR A 70 -6.13 6.52 12.82
C TYR A 70 -7.28 6.00 13.68
N GLY A 71 -7.03 5.41 14.85
CA GLY A 71 -8.07 4.83 15.70
C GLY A 71 -8.71 3.56 15.13
N ILE A 72 -8.14 3.02 14.04
CA ILE A 72 -8.67 1.86 13.31
C ILE A 72 -7.79 0.65 13.61
N GLU A 73 -8.41 -0.47 13.94
CA GLU A 73 -7.72 -1.76 14.04
C GLU A 73 -7.61 -2.40 12.66
N LEU A 74 -6.37 -2.71 12.25
CA LEU A 74 -6.11 -3.47 11.03
C LEU A 74 -5.88 -4.93 11.37
N SER A 75 -6.56 -5.83 10.64
CA SER A 75 -6.25 -7.25 10.74
C SER A 75 -4.89 -7.54 10.11
N ALA A 76 -4.16 -8.53 10.66
CA ALA A 76 -2.91 -9.00 10.06
C ALA A 76 -3.11 -9.50 8.62
N GLU A 77 -4.29 -10.06 8.32
CA GLU A 77 -4.69 -10.46 6.97
C GLU A 77 -4.75 -9.29 6.00
N MET A 78 -5.24 -8.12 6.44
CA MET A 78 -5.28 -6.92 5.61
C MET A 78 -3.88 -6.40 5.29
N VAL A 79 -2.96 -6.41 6.27
CA VAL A 79 -1.55 -6.05 6.06
C VAL A 79 -0.88 -7.02 5.08
N SER A 80 -1.16 -8.32 5.19
CA SER A 80 -0.65 -9.32 4.24
C SER A 80 -1.16 -9.03 2.83
N LYS A 81 -2.48 -8.85 2.65
CA LYS A 81 -3.07 -8.54 1.34
C LYS A 81 -2.48 -7.30 0.69
N ILE A 82 -2.24 -6.25 1.48
CA ILE A 82 -1.60 -5.01 0.99
C ILE A 82 -0.16 -5.31 0.58
N THR A 83 0.59 -6.07 1.37
CA THR A 83 1.98 -6.42 1.06
C THR A 83 2.09 -7.34 -0.16
N ASP A 84 1.15 -8.26 -0.33
CA ASP A 84 1.08 -9.19 -1.46
C ASP A 84 0.89 -8.45 -2.79
N SER A 85 0.26 -7.27 -2.78
CA SER A 85 0.12 -6.42 -3.96
C SER A 85 1.45 -5.89 -4.52
N LEU A 86 2.53 -5.87 -3.71
CA LEU A 86 3.87 -5.49 -4.17
C LEU A 86 4.62 -6.62 -4.88
N MET A 87 4.23 -7.88 -4.66
CA MET A 87 4.91 -9.03 -5.26
C MET A 87 5.11 -8.90 -6.79
N PRO A 88 4.13 -8.43 -7.59
CA PRO A 88 4.35 -8.21 -9.03
C PRO A 88 5.43 -7.15 -9.30
N GLN A 89 5.42 -6.02 -8.57
CA GLN A 89 6.40 -4.95 -8.76
C GLN A 89 7.83 -5.41 -8.42
N ILE A 90 7.98 -6.22 -7.38
CA ILE A 90 9.28 -6.81 -7.00
C ILE A 90 9.78 -7.72 -8.12
N LYS A 91 8.91 -8.56 -8.69
CA LYS A 91 9.29 -9.44 -9.81
C LYS A 91 9.67 -8.66 -11.06
N GLU A 92 8.96 -7.59 -11.36
CA GLU A 92 9.29 -6.70 -12.48
C GLU A 92 10.66 -6.05 -12.26
N TRP A 93 10.92 -5.53 -11.05
CA TRP A 93 12.21 -4.95 -10.69
C TRP A 93 13.35 -5.97 -10.74
N GLN A 94 13.12 -7.21 -10.33
CA GLN A 94 14.11 -8.30 -10.42
C GLN A 94 14.45 -8.66 -11.87
N ASN A 95 13.47 -8.59 -12.78
CA ASN A 95 13.63 -8.95 -14.19
C ASN A 95 14.00 -7.75 -15.08
N ARG A 96 14.27 -6.58 -14.50
CA ARG A 96 14.62 -5.39 -15.28
C ARG A 96 15.89 -5.63 -16.11
N PRO A 97 15.97 -5.10 -17.35
CA PRO A 97 17.17 -5.22 -18.17
C PRO A 97 18.35 -4.54 -17.47
N LEU A 98 19.49 -5.23 -17.43
CA LEU A 98 20.74 -4.71 -16.88
C LEU A 98 21.60 -4.14 -18.00
N GLU A 99 22.42 -3.14 -17.68
CA GLU A 99 23.43 -2.64 -18.61
C GLU A 99 24.52 -3.69 -18.88
N PRO A 100 25.14 -3.67 -20.07
CA PRO A 100 26.12 -4.69 -20.44
C PRO A 100 27.46 -4.55 -19.69
N ILE A 101 27.79 -3.37 -19.16
CA ILE A 101 29.11 -3.07 -18.58
C ILE A 101 28.96 -2.44 -17.20
N TYR A 102 29.51 -3.10 -16.19
CA TYR A 102 29.68 -2.58 -14.82
C TYR A 102 31.18 -2.62 -14.46
N PRO A 103 31.87 -1.47 -14.36
CA PRO A 103 33.30 -1.43 -14.03
C PRO A 103 33.63 -2.04 -12.67
N PHE A 104 32.72 -1.90 -11.70
CA PHE A 104 32.87 -2.46 -10.36
C PHE A 104 31.58 -3.14 -9.93
N VAL A 105 31.72 -4.33 -9.35
CA VAL A 105 30.62 -5.10 -8.77
C VAL A 105 31.01 -5.54 -7.37
N PHE A 106 30.14 -5.25 -6.40
CA PHE A 106 30.26 -5.70 -5.02
C PHE A 106 29.24 -6.80 -4.78
N MET A 107 29.65 -7.85 -4.08
CA MET A 107 28.78 -8.92 -3.64
C MET A 107 28.85 -9.00 -2.11
N ASP A 108 27.70 -8.95 -1.46
CA ASP A 108 27.56 -9.11 -0.02
C ASP A 108 26.66 -10.30 0.30
N VAL A 109 26.91 -10.95 1.43
CA VAL A 109 26.18 -12.14 1.88
C VAL A 109 25.70 -11.96 3.30
N ILE A 110 24.39 -12.05 3.48
CA ILE A 110 23.74 -11.98 4.80
C ILE A 110 23.20 -13.36 5.15
N HIS A 111 23.69 -13.92 6.25
CA HIS A 111 23.18 -15.17 6.82
C HIS A 111 22.02 -14.88 7.77
N TYR A 112 20.88 -15.53 7.55
CA TYR A 112 19.71 -15.40 8.42
C TYR A 112 19.09 -16.75 8.73
N ARG A 113 18.47 -16.86 9.91
CA ARG A 113 17.82 -18.09 10.37
C ARG A 113 16.33 -18.01 10.14
N VAL A 114 15.78 -18.94 9.37
CA VAL A 114 14.34 -19.03 9.10
C VAL A 114 13.80 -20.34 9.67
N ARG A 115 12.60 -20.27 10.27
CA ARG A 115 11.84 -21.48 10.58
C ARG A 115 11.07 -21.92 9.36
N GLU A 116 11.34 -23.12 8.90
CA GLU A 116 10.65 -23.78 7.77
C GLU A 116 10.40 -25.23 8.19
N ASP A 117 9.15 -25.70 8.07
CA ASP A 117 8.73 -27.06 8.44
C ASP A 117 9.14 -27.48 9.87
N SER A 118 8.95 -26.58 10.84
CA SER A 118 9.35 -26.74 12.25
C SER A 118 10.84 -26.87 12.52
N GLN A 119 11.70 -26.76 11.50
CA GLN A 119 13.16 -26.75 11.66
C GLN A 119 13.73 -25.34 11.42
N ILE A 120 14.76 -24.99 12.18
CA ILE A 120 15.50 -23.73 11.98
C ILE A 120 16.57 -24.01 10.93
N LYS A 121 16.41 -23.46 9.73
CA LYS A 121 17.40 -23.54 8.65
C LYS A 121 18.15 -22.21 8.53
N ASN A 122 19.46 -22.30 8.29
CA ASN A 122 20.26 -21.14 7.94
C ASN A 122 20.12 -20.92 6.43
N LYS A 123 19.59 -19.76 6.03
CA LYS A 123 19.52 -19.32 4.64
C LYS A 123 20.49 -18.16 4.41
N THR A 124 20.95 -18.00 3.18
CA THR A 124 21.82 -16.91 2.74
C THR A 124 21.09 -16.02 1.75
N ALA A 125 21.17 -14.71 1.96
CA ALA A 125 20.77 -13.70 0.99
C ALA A 125 22.04 -13.15 0.35
N TYR A 126 22.12 -13.25 -0.98
CA TYR A 126 23.20 -12.64 -1.76
C TYR A 126 22.69 -11.31 -2.31
N MET A 127 23.45 -10.24 -2.09
CA MET A 127 23.18 -8.93 -2.66
C MET A 127 24.30 -8.57 -3.62
N VAL A 128 23.95 -8.17 -4.84
CA VAL A 128 24.90 -7.74 -5.87
C VAL A 128 24.65 -6.27 -6.19
N LEU A 129 25.68 -5.44 -6.05
CA LEU A 129 25.65 -4.01 -6.33
C LEU A 129 26.63 -3.71 -7.46
N GLY A 130 26.10 -3.33 -8.62
CA GLY A 130 26.90 -2.86 -9.75
C GLY A 130 26.98 -1.33 -9.77
N VAL A 131 28.18 -0.78 -9.92
CA VAL A 131 28.38 0.66 -10.15
C VAL A 131 28.28 0.91 -11.64
N LEU A 132 27.36 1.79 -12.05
CA LEU A 132 27.20 2.22 -13.44
C LEU A 132 28.24 3.29 -13.77
N ASN A 133 28.79 3.21 -14.98
CA ASN A 133 29.76 4.19 -15.44
C ASN A 133 29.00 5.40 -16.00
N ASP A 134 28.65 6.38 -15.16
CA ASP A 134 28.04 7.62 -15.64
C ASP A 134 29.11 8.53 -16.28
N LEU A 135 29.58 8.13 -17.46
CA LEU A 135 30.44 8.97 -18.31
C LEU A 135 29.63 9.93 -19.18
N LYS A 136 28.36 10.23 -18.85
CA LYS A 136 27.48 11.02 -19.71
C LYS A 136 27.28 12.49 -19.29
N ASN A 137 28.16 13.06 -18.48
CA ASN A 137 28.22 14.52 -18.31
C ASN A 137 29.64 15.01 -17.98
N ARG A 138 30.42 15.28 -19.03
CA ARG A 138 31.52 16.23 -19.03
C ARG A 138 31.59 16.95 -20.37
#